data_AF-A0A1I7BKL8-F1
#
_entry.id   AF-A0A1I7BKL8-F1
#
_cell.length_a   1.000
_cell.length_b   1.000
_cell.length_c   1.000
_cell.angle_alpha   90.00
_cell.angle_beta   90.00
_cell.angle_gamma   90.00
#
_symmetry.space_group_name_H-M   'P 1'
#
loop_
_entity.id
_entity.type
_entity.pdbx_description
1 polymer ?
#
loop_
_entity_poly.entity_id
_entity_poly.type
_entity_poly.pdbx_seq_one_letter_code
_entity_poly.pdbx_strand_id
1 'polypeptide(L)'
;MSQAPATQNAPASDELPSDVEIDLDAVFQGLGGGDVSARAVLDALRSGQGLSAVLNADGKLEKVLYQFAYQALHLQQKASAEEQFKVLCLLNPKNAEYWLGLALSHASWPLGGDEVETSLRQAKQVDEANPAVALRLAEHWLWSRKLDEATSELVRFYKLMKTRPLPSLIDYSKRLAYALEAQKKAAVRDSDAS
;
A
#
# COMPACT_ATOMS: atom_id res chain seq x y z
N MET A 1 40.41 66.37 22.40
CA MET A 1 39.98 65.34 23.37
C MET A 1 38.46 65.37 23.37
N SER A 2 37.84 64.51 22.57
CA SER A 2 37.30 63.20 22.98
C SER A 2 35.87 63.31 23.48
N GLN A 3 34.91 63.11 22.56
CA GLN A 3 33.72 62.31 22.83
C GLN A 3 33.35 61.56 21.55
N ALA A 4 33.34 60.24 21.63
CA ALA A 4 32.80 59.36 20.61
C ALA A 4 31.33 59.06 20.94
N PRO A 5 30.42 58.96 19.96
CA PRO A 5 29.25 58.12 20.09
C PRO A 5 29.53 56.77 19.41
N ALA A 6 29.48 55.71 20.20
CA ALA A 6 29.45 54.35 19.70
C ALA A 6 28.09 54.10 19.01
N THR A 7 28.09 54.04 17.68
CA THR A 7 26.96 53.49 16.93
C THR A 7 26.97 51.97 17.10
N GLN A 8 26.03 51.47 17.89
CA GLN A 8 25.70 50.06 17.98
C GLN A 8 25.18 49.58 16.61
N ASN A 9 26.02 48.89 15.84
CA ASN A 9 25.56 48.00 14.80
C ASN A 9 25.24 46.65 15.45
N ALA A 10 23.97 46.44 15.80
CA ALA A 10 23.44 45.09 15.95
C ALA A 10 23.03 44.60 14.55
N PRO A 11 23.40 43.38 14.13
CA PRO A 11 22.84 42.80 12.93
C PRO A 11 21.34 42.60 13.19
N ALA A 12 20.49 43.10 12.30
CA ALA A 12 19.09 42.74 12.30
C ALA A 12 19.00 41.22 12.13
N SER A 13 18.65 40.53 13.20
CA SER A 13 18.15 39.17 13.12
C SER A 13 16.87 39.25 12.31
N ASP A 14 16.89 38.75 11.07
CA ASP A 14 15.67 38.39 10.34
C ASP A 14 15.01 37.23 11.09
N GLU A 15 14.40 37.53 12.23
CA GLU A 15 13.39 36.67 12.83
C GLU A 15 12.20 36.70 11.88
N LEU A 16 12.05 35.62 11.10
CA LEU A 16 10.82 35.32 10.38
C LEU A 16 9.64 35.49 11.36
N PRO A 17 8.64 36.34 11.04
CA PRO A 17 7.53 36.59 11.95
C PRO A 17 6.81 35.28 12.26
N SER A 18 6.63 34.99 13.56
CA SER A 18 6.06 33.75 14.08
C SER A 18 4.58 33.52 13.73
N ASP A 19 3.95 34.49 13.05
CA ASP A 19 2.50 34.58 12.86
C ASP A 19 2.09 34.64 11.38
N VAL A 20 2.89 34.09 10.46
CA VAL A 20 2.42 33.88 9.08
C VAL A 20 1.46 32.70 9.09
N GLU A 21 0.18 32.97 9.30
CA GLU A 21 -0.89 32.00 9.07
C GLU A 21 -0.92 31.70 7.56
N ILE A 22 -0.29 30.57 7.18
CA ILE A 22 -0.23 30.14 5.79
C ILE A 22 -1.64 29.68 5.39
N ASP A 23 -2.26 30.41 4.48
CA ASP A 23 -3.49 29.96 3.81
C ASP A 23 -3.17 28.77 2.90
N LEU A 24 -3.33 27.57 3.46
CA LEU A 24 -3.05 26.32 2.79
C LEU A 24 -3.90 26.12 1.53
N ASP A 25 -5.15 26.62 1.51
CA ASP A 25 -6.03 26.48 0.36
C ASP A 25 -5.55 27.39 -0.79
N ALA A 26 -5.09 28.61 -0.49
CA ALA A 26 -4.47 29.49 -1.47
C ALA A 26 -3.17 28.90 -2.06
N VAL A 27 -2.33 28.27 -1.22
CA VAL A 27 -1.13 27.56 -1.70
C VAL A 27 -1.50 26.41 -2.61
N PHE A 28 -2.48 25.59 -2.22
CA PHE A 28 -2.91 24.43 -3.01
C PHE A 28 -3.51 24.84 -4.35
N GLN A 29 -4.33 25.89 -4.37
CA GLN A 29 -4.83 26.54 -5.59
C GLN A 29 -3.69 26.99 -6.50
N GLY A 30 -2.68 27.68 -5.94
CA GLY A 30 -1.50 28.13 -6.67
C GLY A 30 -0.67 26.98 -7.27
N LEU A 31 -0.72 25.79 -6.66
CA LEU A 31 -0.08 24.56 -7.17
C LEU A 31 -0.96 23.79 -8.18
N GLY A 32 -2.12 24.32 -8.55
CA GLY A 32 -3.04 23.69 -9.50
C GLY A 32 -4.07 22.74 -8.88
N GLY A 33 -4.28 22.81 -7.55
CA GLY A 33 -5.28 22.01 -6.83
C GLY A 33 -6.74 22.35 -7.15
N GLY A 34 -7.00 23.39 -7.96
CA GLY A 34 -8.35 23.77 -8.36
C GLY A 34 -9.20 24.21 -7.17
N ASP A 35 -10.45 23.74 -7.12
CA ASP A 35 -11.40 24.03 -6.04
C ASP A 35 -11.29 23.07 -4.84
N VAL A 36 -10.30 22.17 -4.84
CA VAL A 36 -10.08 21.21 -3.76
C VAL A 36 -9.54 21.90 -2.50
N SER A 37 -10.21 21.70 -1.37
CA SER A 37 -9.71 22.17 -0.08
C SER A 37 -8.52 21.31 0.38
N ALA A 38 -7.37 21.95 0.57
CA ALA A 38 -6.17 21.35 1.14
C ALA A 38 -6.44 20.81 2.55
N ARG A 39 -7.22 21.55 3.35
CA ARG A 39 -7.62 21.11 4.69
C ARG A 39 -8.45 19.83 4.63
N ALA A 40 -9.43 19.76 3.73
CA ALA A 40 -10.23 18.55 3.55
C ALA A 40 -9.39 17.35 3.12
N VAL A 41 -8.41 17.56 2.23
CA VAL A 41 -7.45 16.51 1.83
C VAL A 41 -6.66 16.00 3.04
N LEU A 42 -6.08 16.90 3.83
CA LEU A 42 -5.29 16.53 5.02
C LEU A 42 -6.15 15.80 6.06
N ASP A 43 -7.37 16.25 6.29
CA ASP A 43 -8.30 15.63 7.23
C ASP A 43 -8.74 14.24 6.75
N ALA A 44 -8.97 14.06 5.45
CA ALA A 44 -9.29 12.76 4.85
C ALA A 44 -8.12 11.76 4.96
N LEU A 45 -6.88 12.22 4.77
CA LEU A 45 -5.67 11.40 4.96
C LEU A 45 -5.49 11.01 6.44
N ARG A 46 -5.60 11.97 7.36
CA ARG A 46 -5.46 11.72 8.81
C ARG A 46 -6.52 10.77 9.35
N SER A 47 -7.75 10.88 8.84
CA SER A 47 -8.88 10.05 9.28
C SER A 47 -8.97 8.69 8.56
N GLY A 48 -8.13 8.44 7.55
CA GLY A 48 -8.14 7.19 6.78
C GLY A 48 -9.42 6.98 5.97
N GLN A 49 -10.17 8.04 5.66
CA GLN A 49 -11.40 7.94 4.85
C GLN A 49 -11.12 7.82 3.35
N GLY A 50 -9.89 8.13 2.93
CA GLY A 50 -9.52 8.18 1.52
C GLY A 50 -9.90 9.48 0.84
N LEU A 51 -9.36 9.69 -0.35
CA LEU A 51 -9.49 10.95 -1.07
C LEU A 51 -10.70 10.99 -2.01
N SER A 52 -11.43 9.89 -2.22
CA SER A 52 -12.49 9.83 -3.22
C SER A 52 -13.56 10.92 -3.05
N ALA A 53 -14.04 11.13 -1.82
CA ALA A 53 -15.07 12.14 -1.55
C ALA A 53 -14.54 13.57 -1.75
N VAL A 54 -13.31 13.85 -1.31
CA VAL A 54 -12.70 15.18 -1.39
C VAL A 54 -12.38 15.57 -2.83
N LEU A 55 -11.99 14.59 -3.66
CA LEU A 55 -11.64 14.78 -5.06
C LEU A 55 -12.82 14.58 -6.03
N ASN A 56 -14.03 14.35 -5.51
CA ASN A 56 -15.20 13.97 -6.31
C ASN A 56 -14.93 12.77 -7.25
N ALA A 57 -14.04 11.86 -6.84
CA ALA A 57 -13.77 10.64 -7.57
C ALA A 57 -14.90 9.65 -7.26
N ASP A 58 -15.87 9.58 -8.16
CA ASP A 58 -16.98 8.64 -8.01
C ASP A 58 -16.54 7.18 -8.23
N GLY A 59 -17.41 6.24 -7.85
CA GLY A 59 -17.12 4.82 -8.01
C GLY A 59 -16.91 4.37 -9.46
N LYS A 60 -17.34 5.17 -10.45
CA LYS A 60 -17.11 4.89 -11.87
C LYS A 60 -15.68 5.22 -12.24
N LEU A 61 -15.16 6.37 -11.82
CA LEU A 61 -13.76 6.74 -12.02
C LEU A 61 -12.83 5.74 -11.31
N GLU A 62 -13.10 5.39 -10.05
CA GLU A 62 -12.32 4.37 -9.33
C GLU A 62 -12.28 3.04 -10.10
N LYS A 63 -13.42 2.60 -10.64
CA LYS A 63 -13.50 1.37 -11.43
C LYS A 63 -12.68 1.45 -12.72
N VAL A 64 -12.69 2.59 -13.40
CA VAL A 64 -11.88 2.81 -14.62
C VAL A 64 -10.39 2.76 -14.28
N LEU A 65 -9.96 3.48 -13.26
CA LEU A 65 -8.58 3.47 -12.77
C LEU A 65 -8.13 2.07 -12.39
N TYR A 66 -8.99 1.30 -11.70
CA TYR A 66 -8.72 -0.09 -11.37
C TYR A 66 -8.51 -0.97 -12.60
N GLN A 67 -9.31 -0.81 -13.67
CA GLN A 67 -9.13 -1.59 -14.90
C GLN A 67 -7.78 -1.28 -15.57
N PHE A 68 -7.35 -0.02 -15.59
CA PHE A 68 -6.02 0.34 -16.11
C PHE A 68 -4.89 -0.24 -15.25
N ALA A 69 -4.98 -0.12 -13.92
CA ALA A 69 -3.99 -0.68 -13.00
C ALA A 69 -3.87 -2.21 -13.16
N TYR A 70 -5.03 -2.88 -13.24
CA TYR A 70 -5.10 -4.32 -13.44
C TYR A 70 -4.54 -4.73 -14.81
N GLN A 71 -4.82 -3.97 -15.88
CA GLN A 71 -4.27 -4.23 -17.21
C GLN A 71 -2.74 -4.06 -17.22
N ALA A 72 -2.21 -2.99 -16.62
CA ALA A 72 -0.77 -2.76 -16.49
C ALA A 72 -0.10 -3.94 -15.75
N LEU A 73 -0.74 -4.43 -14.68
CA LEU A 73 -0.27 -5.61 -13.95
C LEU A 73 -0.22 -6.87 -14.84
N HIS A 74 -1.25 -7.09 -15.68
CA HIS A 74 -1.32 -8.25 -16.59
C HIS A 74 -0.27 -8.17 -17.71
N LEU A 75 0.01 -6.96 -18.20
CA LEU A 75 1.06 -6.69 -19.18
C LEU A 75 2.47 -6.68 -18.58
N GLN A 76 2.63 -7.04 -17.30
CA GLN A 76 3.90 -7.02 -16.56
C GLN A 76 4.56 -5.64 -16.50
N GLN A 77 3.79 -4.56 -16.66
CA GLN A 77 4.24 -3.19 -16.48
C GLN A 77 4.22 -2.82 -14.98
N LYS A 78 5.08 -3.51 -14.21
CA LYS A 78 5.08 -3.50 -12.74
C LYS A 78 5.14 -2.10 -12.13
N ALA A 79 6.08 -1.26 -12.56
CA ALA A 79 6.22 0.11 -12.05
C ALA A 79 4.96 0.96 -12.31
N SER A 80 4.40 0.87 -13.52
CA SER A 80 3.17 1.62 -13.85
C SER A 80 1.96 1.10 -13.07
N ALA A 81 1.84 -0.22 -12.89
CA ALA A 81 0.79 -0.81 -12.07
C ALA A 81 0.91 -0.35 -10.61
N GLU A 82 2.13 -0.29 -10.07
CA GLU A 82 2.40 0.13 -8.69
C GLU A 82 1.98 1.57 -8.44
N GLU A 83 2.36 2.50 -9.31
CA GLU A 83 1.92 3.90 -9.22
C GLU A 83 0.39 4.02 -9.25
N GLN A 84 -0.27 3.27 -10.15
CA GLN A 84 -1.72 3.31 -10.27
C GLN A 84 -2.43 2.70 -9.06
N PHE A 85 -1.92 1.58 -8.51
CA PHE A 85 -2.48 0.99 -7.30
C PHE A 85 -2.24 1.86 -6.06
N LYS A 86 -1.12 2.58 -5.96
CA LYS A 86 -0.90 3.59 -4.90
C LYS A 86 -1.98 4.67 -4.94
N VAL A 87 -2.33 5.18 -6.12
CA VAL A 87 -3.42 6.15 -6.28
C VAL A 87 -4.75 5.55 -5.83
N LEU A 88 -5.06 4.32 -6.24
CA LEU A 88 -6.28 3.63 -5.83
C LEU A 88 -6.37 3.44 -4.30
N CYS A 89 -5.27 3.08 -3.65
CA CYS A 89 -5.19 2.97 -2.19
C CYS A 89 -5.40 4.32 -1.48
N LEU A 90 -4.93 5.43 -2.06
CA LEU A 90 -5.18 6.78 -1.52
C LEU A 90 -6.63 7.22 -1.71
N LEU A 91 -7.22 6.93 -2.86
CA LEU A 91 -8.63 7.21 -3.14
C LEU A 91 -9.53 6.44 -2.19
N ASN A 92 -9.32 5.13 -2.09
CA ASN A 92 -10.15 4.22 -1.30
C ASN A 92 -9.29 3.22 -0.52
N PRO A 93 -8.83 3.59 0.69
CA PRO A 93 -8.00 2.73 1.54
C PRO A 93 -8.78 1.55 2.12
N LYS A 94 -10.10 1.49 1.94
CA LYS A 94 -10.97 0.42 2.44
C LYS A 94 -11.29 -0.63 1.37
N ASN A 95 -10.56 -0.65 0.27
CA ASN A 95 -10.71 -1.66 -0.77
C ASN A 95 -9.53 -2.66 -0.76
N ALA A 96 -9.82 -3.92 -0.42
CA ALA A 96 -8.82 -4.97 -0.30
C ALA A 96 -8.12 -5.30 -1.63
N GLU A 97 -8.84 -5.20 -2.76
CA GLU A 97 -8.28 -5.50 -4.09
C GLU A 97 -7.23 -4.48 -4.52
N TYR A 98 -7.32 -3.23 -4.03
CA TYR A 98 -6.35 -2.19 -4.35
C TYR A 98 -5.02 -2.45 -3.64
N TRP A 99 -5.09 -2.79 -2.35
CA TRP A 99 -3.92 -3.22 -1.58
C TRP A 99 -3.31 -4.51 -2.10
N LEU A 100 -4.14 -5.47 -2.52
CA LEU A 100 -3.67 -6.70 -3.14
C LEU A 100 -2.97 -6.43 -4.47
N GLY A 101 -3.57 -5.59 -5.32
CA GLY A 101 -2.98 -5.15 -6.58
C GLY A 101 -1.64 -4.44 -6.38
N LEU A 102 -1.55 -3.58 -5.36
CA LEU A 102 -0.30 -2.92 -4.98
C LEU A 102 0.78 -3.95 -4.63
N ALA A 103 0.48 -4.92 -3.74
CA ALA A 103 1.42 -5.98 -3.39
C ALA A 103 1.94 -6.73 -4.63
N LEU A 104 1.04 -7.12 -5.54
CA LEU A 104 1.38 -7.86 -6.77
C LEU A 104 2.15 -7.05 -7.81
N SER A 105 2.08 -5.72 -7.72
CA SER A 105 2.73 -4.80 -8.65
C SER A 105 4.19 -4.52 -8.29
N HIS A 106 4.62 -4.77 -7.06
CA HIS A 106 6.02 -4.58 -6.66
C HIS A 106 6.97 -5.45 -7.48
N ALA A 107 8.11 -4.87 -7.87
CA ALA A 107 9.16 -5.57 -8.61
C ALA A 107 9.74 -6.78 -7.87
N SER A 108 9.76 -6.76 -6.54
CA SER A 108 10.26 -7.83 -5.68
C SER A 108 9.22 -8.91 -5.35
N TRP A 109 7.98 -8.80 -5.85
CA TRP A 109 6.97 -9.84 -5.64
C TRP A 109 7.47 -11.21 -6.16
N PRO A 110 7.26 -12.33 -5.45
CA PRO A 110 6.54 -12.49 -4.17
C PRO A 110 7.41 -12.43 -2.91
N LEU A 111 8.74 -12.53 -3.03
CA LEU A 111 9.65 -12.53 -1.88
C LEU A 111 9.53 -11.22 -1.08
N GLY A 112 9.51 -10.09 -1.80
CA GLY A 112 9.19 -8.77 -1.26
C GLY A 112 10.17 -8.21 -0.23
N GLY A 113 10.14 -6.89 -0.06
CA GLY A 113 10.57 -6.22 1.17
C GLY A 113 9.35 -5.82 2.02
N ASP A 114 9.56 -4.96 3.02
CA ASP A 114 8.52 -4.51 3.97
C ASP A 114 7.26 -3.94 3.29
N GLU A 115 7.39 -3.36 2.11
CA GLU A 115 6.29 -2.76 1.35
C GLU A 115 5.26 -3.80 0.85
N VAL A 116 5.75 -4.97 0.39
CA VAL A 116 4.89 -6.08 -0.05
C VAL A 116 4.12 -6.63 1.13
N GLU A 117 4.82 -6.88 2.24
CA GLU A 117 4.21 -7.40 3.46
C GLU A 117 3.17 -6.40 4.00
N THR A 118 3.51 -5.11 4.05
CA THR A 118 2.61 -4.04 4.49
C THR A 118 1.35 -4.01 3.64
N SER A 119 1.48 -4.05 2.32
CA SER A 119 0.33 -4.04 1.39
C SER A 119 -0.57 -5.28 1.57
N LEU A 120 0.02 -6.47 1.72
CA LEU A 120 -0.76 -7.69 1.97
C LEU A 120 -1.46 -7.68 3.34
N ARG A 121 -0.79 -7.17 4.38
CA ARG A 121 -1.39 -7.01 5.72
C ARG A 121 -2.55 -6.02 5.68
N GLN A 122 -2.41 -4.93 4.94
CA GLN A 122 -3.48 -3.96 4.76
C GLN A 122 -4.67 -4.56 4.01
N ALA A 123 -4.42 -5.32 2.93
CA ALA A 123 -5.47 -6.06 2.23
C ALA A 123 -6.22 -7.00 3.17
N LYS A 124 -5.50 -7.72 4.05
CA LYS A 124 -6.10 -8.62 5.04
C LYS A 124 -6.89 -7.88 6.11
N GLN A 125 -6.40 -6.74 6.59
CA GLN A 125 -7.10 -5.93 7.58
C GLN A 125 -8.42 -5.39 7.03
N VAL A 126 -8.44 -5.03 5.76
CA VAL A 126 -9.61 -4.47 5.08
C VAL A 126 -10.66 -5.54 4.76
N ASP A 127 -10.26 -6.69 4.22
CA ASP A 127 -11.17 -7.83 4.00
C ASP A 127 -10.52 -9.15 4.42
N GLU A 128 -10.71 -9.50 5.68
CA GLU A 128 -10.23 -10.76 6.23
C GLU A 128 -10.95 -11.98 5.61
N ALA A 129 -12.10 -11.80 4.99
CA ALA A 129 -12.85 -12.88 4.37
C ALA A 129 -12.50 -13.09 2.88
N ASN A 130 -11.52 -12.35 2.34
CA ASN A 130 -11.09 -12.48 0.94
C ASN A 130 -10.14 -13.69 0.74
N PRO A 131 -10.53 -14.73 -0.01
CA PRO A 131 -9.65 -15.88 -0.27
C PRO A 131 -8.40 -15.49 -1.07
N ALA A 132 -8.49 -14.54 -2.01
CA ALA A 132 -7.34 -14.13 -2.82
C ALA A 132 -6.21 -13.57 -1.94
N VAL A 133 -6.57 -12.77 -0.93
CA VAL A 133 -5.62 -12.22 0.05
C VAL A 133 -4.93 -13.32 0.83
N ALA A 134 -5.67 -14.29 1.37
CA ALA A 134 -5.09 -15.42 2.11
C ALA A 134 -4.11 -16.23 1.23
N LEU A 135 -4.47 -16.46 -0.04
CA LEU A 135 -3.62 -17.21 -0.96
C LEU A 135 -2.32 -16.46 -1.30
N ARG A 136 -2.38 -15.14 -1.51
CA ARG A 136 -1.19 -14.33 -1.80
C ARG A 136 -0.29 -14.13 -0.58
N LEU A 137 -0.85 -14.04 0.62
CA LEU A 137 -0.06 -14.11 1.86
C LEU A 137 0.67 -15.45 1.99
N ALA A 138 0.00 -16.56 1.72
CA ALA A 138 0.63 -17.87 1.74
C ALA A 138 1.80 -17.97 0.71
N GLU A 139 1.62 -17.38 -0.48
CA GLU A 139 2.67 -17.28 -1.49
C GLU A 139 3.87 -16.48 -0.97
N HIS A 140 3.64 -15.27 -0.45
CA HIS A 140 4.68 -14.44 0.12
C HIS A 140 5.47 -15.17 1.22
N TRP A 141 4.78 -15.78 2.19
CA TRP A 141 5.42 -16.52 3.28
C TRP A 141 6.23 -17.72 2.82
N LEU A 142 5.74 -18.44 1.81
CA LEU A 142 6.48 -19.55 1.22
C LEU A 142 7.81 -19.08 0.63
N TRP A 143 7.80 -17.96 -0.09
CA TRP A 143 9.02 -17.39 -0.67
C TRP A 143 9.97 -16.87 0.41
N SER A 144 9.42 -16.26 1.46
CA SER A 144 10.17 -15.78 2.63
C SER A 144 10.65 -16.90 3.58
N ARG A 145 10.47 -18.17 3.21
CA ARG A 145 10.83 -19.36 4.01
C ARG A 145 10.16 -19.43 5.39
N LYS A 146 9.06 -18.70 5.58
CA LYS A 146 8.22 -18.70 6.78
C LYS A 146 7.13 -19.77 6.64
N LEU A 147 7.52 -21.05 6.80
CA LEU A 147 6.70 -22.19 6.39
C LEU A 147 5.44 -22.37 7.26
N ASP A 148 5.47 -21.98 8.53
CA ASP A 148 4.32 -22.10 9.45
C ASP A 148 3.25 -21.05 9.13
N GLU A 149 3.68 -19.83 8.81
CA GLU A 149 2.80 -18.74 8.36
C GLU A 149 2.20 -19.07 6.99
N ALA A 150 3.01 -19.61 6.06
CA ALA A 150 2.53 -20.08 4.76
C ALA A 150 1.47 -21.17 4.92
N THR A 151 1.69 -22.12 5.83
CA THR A 151 0.72 -23.19 6.15
C THR A 151 -0.58 -22.61 6.71
N SER A 152 -0.47 -21.69 7.67
CA SER A 152 -1.61 -21.08 8.34
C SER A 152 -2.50 -20.32 7.35
N GLU A 153 -1.89 -19.53 6.46
CA GLU A 153 -2.64 -18.77 5.45
C GLU A 153 -3.23 -19.66 4.35
N LEU A 154 -2.56 -20.76 3.98
CA LEU A 154 -3.10 -21.71 3.01
C LEU A 154 -4.29 -22.51 3.58
N VAL A 155 -4.24 -22.91 4.85
CA VAL A 155 -5.40 -23.50 5.55
C VAL A 155 -6.56 -22.51 5.62
N ARG A 156 -6.27 -21.24 5.93
CA ARG A 156 -7.26 -20.17 5.94
C ARG A 156 -7.88 -19.97 4.55
N PHE A 157 -7.09 -19.94 3.49
CA PHE A 157 -7.57 -19.89 2.11
C PHE A 157 -8.61 -21.00 1.84
N TYR A 158 -8.28 -22.26 2.16
CA TYR A 158 -9.23 -23.37 1.93
C TYR A 158 -10.50 -23.27 2.77
N LYS A 159 -10.44 -22.69 3.98
CA LYS A 159 -11.64 -22.40 4.78
C LYS A 159 -12.50 -21.32 4.12
N LEU A 160 -11.89 -20.23 3.65
CA LEU A 160 -12.59 -19.13 2.97
C LEU A 160 -13.20 -19.56 1.64
N MET A 161 -12.53 -20.44 0.89
CA MET A 161 -13.05 -20.98 -0.37
C MET A 161 -14.35 -21.78 -0.22
N LYS A 162 -14.68 -22.27 0.98
CA LYS A 162 -15.97 -22.92 1.27
C LYS A 162 -17.12 -21.93 1.37
N THR A 163 -16.85 -20.68 1.76
CA THR A 163 -17.87 -19.65 1.97
C THR A 163 -17.90 -18.63 0.82
N ARG A 164 -16.76 -18.35 0.19
CA ARG A 164 -16.60 -17.45 -0.96
C ARG A 164 -15.77 -18.15 -2.04
N PRO A 165 -16.37 -19.02 -2.87
CA PRO A 165 -15.62 -19.78 -3.87
C PRO A 165 -15.10 -18.87 -4.98
N LEU A 166 -13.79 -18.96 -5.25
CA LEU A 166 -13.11 -18.33 -6.38
C LEU A 166 -12.44 -19.41 -7.25
N PRO A 167 -13.17 -20.06 -8.19
CA PRO A 167 -12.66 -21.22 -8.92
C PRO A 167 -11.34 -20.99 -9.66
N SER A 168 -11.08 -19.77 -10.12
CA SER A 168 -9.84 -19.36 -10.77
C SER A 168 -8.59 -19.54 -9.92
N LEU A 169 -8.72 -19.64 -8.59
CA LEU A 169 -7.60 -19.77 -7.65
C LEU A 169 -7.28 -21.23 -7.29
N ILE A 170 -8.13 -22.19 -7.66
CA ILE A 170 -8.02 -23.58 -7.21
C ILE A 170 -6.71 -24.20 -7.68
N ASP A 171 -6.42 -24.13 -8.98
CA ASP A 171 -5.23 -24.80 -9.52
C ASP A 171 -3.94 -24.14 -9.05
N TYR A 172 -3.94 -22.82 -8.89
CA TYR A 172 -2.82 -22.10 -8.32
C TYR A 172 -2.56 -22.53 -6.86
N SER A 173 -3.62 -22.67 -6.05
CA SER A 173 -3.48 -23.12 -4.66
C SER A 173 -2.87 -24.52 -4.51
N LYS A 174 -3.20 -25.45 -5.43
CA LYS A 174 -2.63 -26.81 -5.42
C LYS A 174 -1.12 -26.78 -5.68
N ARG A 175 -0.67 -25.94 -6.62
CA ARG A 175 0.76 -25.76 -6.91
C ARG A 175 1.50 -25.19 -5.71
N LEU A 176 0.89 -24.21 -5.04
CA LEU A 176 1.45 -23.61 -3.84
C LEU A 176 1.54 -24.61 -2.67
N ALA A 177 0.49 -25.42 -2.46
CA ALA A 177 0.49 -26.49 -1.47
C ALA A 177 1.62 -27.50 -1.71
N TYR A 178 1.80 -27.92 -2.96
CA TYR A 178 2.87 -28.83 -3.34
C TYR A 178 4.26 -28.24 -3.06
N ALA A 179 4.48 -26.97 -3.42
CA ALA A 179 5.73 -26.28 -3.18
C ALA A 179 6.04 -26.14 -1.68
N LEU A 180 5.04 -25.84 -0.85
CA LEU A 180 5.16 -25.79 0.59
C LEU A 180 5.58 -27.13 1.18
N GLU A 181 4.93 -28.23 0.79
CA GLU A 181 5.29 -29.57 1.25
C GLU A 181 6.70 -29.99 0.82
N ALA A 182 7.11 -29.61 -0.39
CA ALA A 182 8.48 -29.86 -0.85
C ALA A 182 9.52 -29.10 0.00
N GLN A 183 9.27 -27.83 0.33
CA GLN A 183 10.17 -27.04 1.17
C GLN A 183 10.24 -27.56 2.61
N LYS A 184 9.11 -27.97 3.20
CA LYS A 184 9.09 -28.58 4.54
C LYS A 184 9.95 -29.86 4.60
N LYS A 185 9.82 -30.73 3.60
CA LYS A 185 10.61 -31.97 3.51
C LYS A 185 12.10 -31.69 3.37
N ALA A 186 12.48 -30.65 2.62
CA ALA A 186 13.87 -30.22 2.50
C ALA A 186 14.40 -29.72 3.85
N ALA A 187 13.66 -28.85 4.54
CA ALA A 187 14.06 -28.30 5.83
C ALA A 187 14.29 -29.38 6.90
N VAL A 188 13.44 -30.42 6.94
CA VAL A 188 13.61 -31.56 7.87
C VAL A 188 14.88 -32.37 7.55
N ARG A 189 15.17 -32.59 6.27
CA ARG A 189 16.40 -33.31 5.86
C ARG A 189 17.66 -32.54 6.25
N ASP A 190 17.64 -31.22 6.11
CA ASP A 190 18.77 -30.37 6.47
C ASP A 190 18.99 -30.31 7.99
N SER A 191 17.92 -30.37 8.79
CA SER A 191 18.02 -30.46 10.25
C SER A 191 18.53 -31.81 10.74
N ASP A 192 18.21 -32.91 10.06
CA ASP A 192 18.69 -34.26 10.41
C ASP A 192 20.16 -34.50 10.03
N ALA A 193 20.71 -33.66 9.14
CA ALA A 193 22.08 -33.75 8.65
C ALA A 193 23.08 -32.81 9.35
N SER A 194 22.61 -31.93 10.24
CA SER A 194 23.42 -30.94 11.00
C SER A 194 23.67 -31.38 12.43
#